data_AF-A0A6G6J8E3-F1
#
_entry.id   AF-A0A6G6J8E3-F1
#
_cell.length_a   1.000
_cell.length_b   1.000
_cell.length_c   1.000
_cell.angle_alpha   90.00
_cell.angle_beta   90.00
_cell.angle_gamma   90.00
#
_symmetry.space_group_name_H-M   'P 1'
#
loop_
_entity.id
_entity.type
_entity.pdbx_description
1 polymer ?
#
loop_
_entity_poly.entity_id
_entity_poly.type
_entity_poly.pdbx_seq_one_letter_code
_entity_poly.pdbx_strand_id
1 'polypeptide(L)'
;MKGLPYQAVRDAVCAGATVPAPVLAEFRMALAGMRPYLAATVYEGLHQAGCMDIEIAAIVGRPIRHVRSLLEFAKAPQQLVDLVANRKASLEASLRALRIAEESGRDVLAVLEEAAVQARPKKVRAGGQAIGTKAVVTKLLKSEVRRQLRQGLAGGADVVQIRADDAEQLLQALEKLASGTRRRA
;
A
#
# COMPACT_ATOMS: atom_id res chain seq x y z
N MET A 1 -11.54 -21.21 9.52
CA MET A 1 -10.10 -20.95 9.64
C MET A 1 -9.36 -22.19 10.16
N LYS A 2 -9.51 -23.36 9.53
CA LYS A 2 -8.79 -24.58 9.93
C LYS A 2 -7.51 -24.66 9.10
N GLY A 3 -6.34 -24.58 9.76
CA GLY A 3 -5.03 -24.75 9.11
C GLY A 3 -4.04 -23.58 9.22
N LEU A 4 -4.37 -22.50 9.94
CA LEU A 4 -3.40 -21.43 10.21
C LEU A 4 -2.64 -21.75 11.49
N PRO A 5 -1.31 -21.54 11.57
CA PRO A 5 -0.53 -21.67 12.81
C PRO A 5 -0.91 -20.62 13.87
N TYR A 6 -1.98 -19.85 13.65
CA TYR A 6 -2.57 -18.89 14.58
C TYR A 6 -2.77 -19.47 15.97
N GLN A 7 -3.27 -20.71 16.07
CA GLN A 7 -3.51 -21.35 17.36
C GLN A 7 -2.20 -21.54 18.13
N ALA A 8 -1.15 -22.05 17.47
CA ALA A 8 0.17 -22.23 18.06
C ALA A 8 0.83 -20.90 18.46
N VAL A 9 0.68 -19.86 17.62
CA VAL A 9 1.16 -18.50 17.93
C VAL A 9 0.43 -17.93 19.14
N ARG A 10 -0.91 -18.02 19.16
CA ARG A 10 -1.76 -17.53 20.26
C ARG A 10 -1.44 -18.24 21.56
N ASP A 11 -1.37 -19.57 21.54
CA ASP A 11 -1.13 -20.35 22.75
C ASP A 11 0.28 -20.12 23.30
N ALA A 12 1.30 -19.97 22.44
CA ALA A 12 2.64 -19.59 22.86
C ALA A 12 2.70 -18.17 23.46
N VAL A 13 2.01 -17.20 22.84
CA VAL A 13 1.87 -15.83 23.35
C VAL A 13 1.18 -15.82 24.71
N CYS A 14 0.04 -16.49 24.85
CA CYS A 14 -0.72 -16.54 26.11
C CYS A 14 0.08 -17.21 27.24
N ALA A 15 0.96 -18.15 26.90
CA ALA A 15 1.86 -18.79 27.86
C ALA A 15 3.12 -17.96 28.17
N GLY A 16 3.31 -16.79 27.54
CA GLY A 16 4.52 -15.98 27.68
C GLY A 16 5.76 -16.64 27.07
N ALA A 17 5.58 -17.61 26.17
CA ALA A 17 6.64 -18.38 25.55
C ALA A 17 7.10 -17.75 24.22
N THR A 18 8.37 -17.94 23.87
CA THR A 18 8.90 -17.55 22.57
C THR A 18 8.33 -18.42 21.46
N VAL A 19 7.78 -17.79 20.42
CA VAL A 19 7.25 -18.50 19.25
C VAL A 19 8.42 -19.01 18.38
N PRO A 20 8.46 -20.30 18.00
CA PRO A 20 9.52 -20.83 17.14
C PRO A 20 9.58 -20.10 15.79
N ALA A 21 10.79 -19.83 15.32
CA ALA A 21 11.05 -19.20 14.01
C ALA A 21 10.30 -19.83 12.82
N PRO A 22 10.23 -21.18 12.65
CA PRO A 22 9.48 -21.78 11.54
C PRO A 22 7.98 -21.50 11.61
N VAL A 23 7.40 -21.51 12.81
CA VAL A 23 5.98 -21.22 13.03
C VAL A 23 5.66 -19.75 12.69
N LEU A 24 6.56 -18.83 13.06
CA LEU A 24 6.44 -17.41 12.67
C LEU A 24 6.54 -17.23 11.15
N ALA A 25 7.44 -17.95 10.48
CA ALA A 25 7.59 -17.86 9.03
C ALA A 25 6.30 -18.30 8.32
N GLU A 26 5.74 -19.46 8.69
CA GLU A 26 4.46 -19.94 8.16
C GLU A 26 3.30 -18.98 8.44
N PHE A 27 3.25 -18.43 9.67
CA PHE A 27 2.24 -17.45 10.06
C PHE A 27 2.30 -16.20 9.18
N ARG A 28 3.50 -15.65 8.95
CA ARG A 28 3.70 -14.49 8.08
C ARG A 28 3.34 -14.77 6.62
N MET A 29 3.70 -15.94 6.10
CA MET A 29 3.30 -16.33 4.74
C MET A 29 1.78 -16.40 4.61
N ALA A 30 1.10 -16.99 5.59
CA ALA A 30 -0.35 -17.08 5.57
C ALA A 30 -1.04 -15.71 5.65
N LEU A 31 -0.46 -14.77 6.40
CA LEU A 31 -0.94 -13.40 6.50
C LEU A 31 -0.70 -12.57 5.23
N ALA A 32 0.36 -12.85 4.47
CA ALA A 32 0.67 -12.09 3.25
C ALA A 32 -0.44 -12.20 2.18
N GLY A 33 -1.17 -13.32 2.13
CA GLY A 33 -2.30 -13.53 1.22
C GLY A 33 -3.66 -13.09 1.78
N MET A 34 -3.71 -12.60 3.02
CA MET A 34 -4.96 -12.33 3.72
C MET A 34 -5.56 -10.97 3.33
N ARG A 35 -6.89 -10.92 3.24
CA ARG A 35 -7.59 -9.63 3.02
C ARG A 35 -7.39 -8.71 4.24
N PRO A 36 -7.29 -7.38 4.07
CA PRO A 36 -7.00 -6.47 5.17
C PRO A 36 -7.95 -6.58 6.36
N TYR A 37 -9.26 -6.79 6.14
CA TYR A 37 -10.22 -6.96 7.23
C TYR A 37 -9.98 -8.24 8.03
N LEU A 38 -9.60 -9.35 7.37
CA LEU A 38 -9.25 -10.59 8.06
C LEU A 38 -7.95 -10.42 8.84
N ALA A 39 -6.95 -9.72 8.28
CA ALA A 39 -5.73 -9.41 8.99
C ALA A 39 -6.00 -8.55 10.25
N ALA A 40 -6.93 -7.59 10.18
CA ALA A 40 -7.38 -6.81 11.33
C ALA A 40 -7.94 -7.69 12.45
N THR A 41 -8.80 -8.67 12.12
CA THR A 41 -9.34 -9.61 13.12
C THR A 41 -8.25 -10.48 13.76
N VAL A 42 -7.23 -10.89 13.00
CA VAL A 42 -6.09 -11.63 13.55
C VAL A 42 -5.29 -10.78 14.53
N TYR A 43 -5.05 -9.51 14.18
CA TYR A 43 -4.28 -8.59 15.03
C TYR A 43 -5.04 -8.27 16.31
N GLU A 44 -6.36 -8.06 16.21
CA GLU A 44 -7.23 -7.87 17.36
C GLU A 44 -7.19 -9.09 18.29
N GLY A 45 -7.24 -10.31 17.75
CA GLY A 45 -7.12 -11.53 18.55
C GLY A 45 -5.77 -11.64 19.27
N LEU A 46 -4.66 -11.21 18.65
CA LEU A 46 -3.35 -11.14 19.32
C LEU A 46 -3.33 -10.06 20.40
N HIS A 47 -3.95 -8.92 20.15
CA HIS A 47 -4.05 -7.84 21.13
C HIS A 47 -4.87 -8.24 22.35
N GLN A 48 -6.02 -8.90 22.15
CA GLN A 48 -6.85 -9.46 23.22
C GLN A 48 -6.15 -10.58 23.99
N ALA A 49 -5.21 -11.30 23.36
CA ALA A 49 -4.34 -12.28 24.00
C ALA A 49 -3.22 -11.65 24.86
N GLY A 50 -3.13 -10.31 24.91
CA GLY A 50 -2.17 -9.58 25.74
C GLY A 50 -0.94 -9.08 24.99
N CYS A 51 -0.83 -9.27 23.66
CA CYS A 51 0.29 -8.72 22.90
C CYS A 51 0.24 -7.19 22.82
N MET A 52 1.39 -6.57 23.04
CA MET A 52 1.63 -5.17 22.70
C MET A 52 1.76 -4.97 21.18
N ASP A 53 1.44 -3.78 20.68
CA ASP A 53 1.57 -3.42 19.24
C ASP A 53 2.95 -3.76 18.65
N ILE A 54 4.02 -3.59 19.43
CA ILE A 54 5.39 -3.86 19.01
C ILE A 54 5.66 -5.36 18.86
N GLU A 55 5.08 -6.18 19.73
CA GLU A 55 5.19 -7.64 19.69
C GLU A 55 4.38 -8.18 18.51
N ILE A 56 3.17 -7.65 18.30
CA ILE A 56 2.38 -7.96 17.11
C ILE A 56 3.19 -7.62 15.87
N ALA A 57 3.73 -6.40 15.76
CA ALA A 57 4.55 -5.97 14.62
C ALA A 57 5.74 -6.91 14.35
N ALA A 58 6.41 -7.39 15.42
CA ALA A 58 7.47 -8.37 15.33
C ALA A 58 6.96 -9.73 14.84
N ILE A 59 5.85 -10.24 15.38
CA ILE A 59 5.22 -11.52 14.96
C ILE A 59 4.83 -11.45 13.48
N VAL A 60 4.13 -10.39 13.06
CA VAL A 60 3.65 -10.26 11.67
C VAL A 60 4.72 -9.84 10.67
N GLY A 61 5.85 -9.30 11.14
CA GLY A 61 6.89 -8.76 10.26
C GLY A 61 6.41 -7.53 9.47
N ARG A 62 5.59 -6.67 10.10
CA ARG A 62 5.06 -5.44 9.49
C ARG A 62 5.39 -4.22 10.35
N PRO A 63 5.46 -3.01 9.76
CA PRO A 63 5.71 -1.79 10.53
C PRO A 63 4.63 -1.57 11.59
N ILE A 64 5.00 -1.05 12.76
CA ILE A 64 4.05 -0.78 13.86
C ILE A 64 2.89 0.14 13.44
N ARG A 65 3.15 1.09 12.53
CA ARG A 65 2.11 1.97 11.95
C ARG A 65 1.02 1.19 11.22
N HIS A 66 1.41 0.12 10.52
CA HIS A 66 0.47 -0.75 9.82
C HIS A 66 -0.39 -1.57 10.79
N VAL A 67 0.23 -2.11 11.85
CA VAL A 67 -0.48 -2.82 12.92
C VAL A 67 -1.52 -1.91 13.57
N ARG A 68 -1.13 -0.70 13.99
CA ARG A 68 -2.04 0.28 14.59
C ARG A 68 -3.21 0.63 13.68
N SER A 69 -2.94 0.85 12.39
CA SER A 69 -3.99 1.16 11.41
C SER A 69 -5.00 0.02 11.27
N LEU A 70 -4.55 -1.24 11.32
CA LEU A 70 -5.46 -2.39 11.25
C LEU A 70 -6.20 -2.65 12.57
N LEU A 71 -5.57 -2.39 13.73
CA LEU A 71 -6.24 -2.45 15.04
C LEU A 71 -7.29 -1.34 15.19
N GLU A 72 -7.01 -0.14 14.68
CA GLU A 72 -7.99 0.96 14.58
C GLU A 72 -9.16 0.53 13.69
N PHE A 73 -8.88 -0.06 12.52
CA PHE A 73 -9.90 -0.57 11.63
C PHE A 73 -10.71 -1.75 12.21
N ALA A 74 -10.15 -2.56 13.10
CA ALA A 74 -10.88 -3.66 13.73
C ALA A 74 -12.07 -3.17 14.57
N LYS A 75 -11.99 -1.95 15.10
CA LYS A 75 -13.06 -1.30 15.87
C LYS A 75 -14.12 -0.61 14.99
N ALA A 76 -13.95 -0.67 13.66
CA ALA A 76 -14.86 -0.01 12.74
C ALA A 76 -16.28 -0.62 12.78
N PRO A 77 -17.32 0.17 12.50
CA PRO A 77 -18.67 -0.37 12.33
C PRO A 77 -18.72 -1.46 11.26
N GLN A 78 -19.50 -2.52 11.49
CA GLN A 78 -19.61 -3.67 10.58
C GLN A 78 -19.91 -3.26 9.12
N GLN A 79 -20.74 -2.24 8.93
CA GLN A 79 -21.09 -1.71 7.61
C GLN A 79 -19.85 -1.20 6.84
N LEU A 80 -18.91 -0.56 7.52
CA LEU A 80 -17.66 -0.10 6.92
C LEU A 80 -16.75 -1.29 6.59
N VAL A 81 -16.69 -2.29 7.47
CA VAL A 81 -15.96 -3.54 7.23
C VAL A 81 -16.48 -4.23 5.97
N ASP A 82 -17.81 -4.30 5.79
CA ASP A 82 -18.44 -4.89 4.62
C ASP A 82 -18.13 -4.13 3.33
N LEU A 83 -18.06 -2.79 3.39
CA LEU A 83 -17.66 -1.97 2.23
C LEU A 83 -16.21 -2.25 1.81
N VAL A 84 -15.29 -2.40 2.76
CA VAL A 84 -13.89 -2.75 2.46
C VAL A 84 -13.79 -4.21 1.98
N ALA A 85 -14.50 -5.15 2.61
CA ALA A 85 -14.50 -6.56 2.25
C ALA A 85 -14.99 -6.80 0.81
N ASN A 86 -15.99 -6.00 0.38
CA ASN A 86 -16.55 -6.00 -0.97
C ASN A 86 -15.83 -5.09 -1.97
N ARG A 87 -14.66 -4.54 -1.61
CA ARG A 87 -13.85 -3.63 -2.44
C ARG A 87 -14.60 -2.37 -2.92
N LYS A 88 -15.66 -1.97 -2.21
CA LYS A 88 -16.40 -0.73 -2.48
C LYS A 88 -15.70 0.50 -1.89
N ALA A 89 -14.85 0.30 -0.89
CA ALA A 89 -13.99 1.33 -0.30
C ALA A 89 -12.56 0.79 -0.08
N SER A 90 -11.57 1.68 -0.13
CA SER A 90 -10.20 1.33 0.25
C SER A 90 -10.03 1.41 1.78
N LEU A 91 -9.11 0.63 2.34
CA LEU A 91 -8.80 0.67 3.77
C LEU A 91 -8.38 2.08 4.21
N GLU A 92 -7.55 2.76 3.43
CA GLU A 92 -7.05 4.09 3.73
C GLU A 92 -8.15 5.17 3.69
N ALA A 93 -9.10 5.07 2.75
CA ALA A 93 -10.26 5.96 2.73
C ALA A 93 -11.17 5.71 3.94
N SER A 94 -11.34 4.45 4.32
CA SER A 94 -12.17 4.04 5.46
C SER A 94 -11.59 4.51 6.78
N LEU A 95 -10.28 4.37 6.98
CA LEU A 95 -9.58 4.90 8.16
C LEU A 95 -9.65 6.41 8.27
N ARG A 96 -9.53 7.13 7.15
CA ARG A 96 -9.73 8.59 7.14
C ARG A 96 -11.16 8.96 7.52
N ALA A 97 -12.16 8.26 6.99
CA ALA A 97 -13.55 8.50 7.33
C ALA A 97 -13.84 8.24 8.81
N LEU A 98 -13.26 7.20 9.41
CA LEU A 98 -13.36 6.93 10.85
C LEU A 98 -12.84 8.10 11.68
N ARG A 99 -11.62 8.58 11.40
CA ARG A 99 -11.03 9.69 12.16
C ARG A 99 -11.84 10.98 12.04
N ILE A 100 -12.27 11.31 10.83
CA ILE A 100 -13.11 12.51 10.60
C ILE A 100 -14.44 12.37 11.34
N ALA A 101 -15.06 11.19 11.32
CA ALA A 101 -16.30 10.93 12.03
C ALA A 101 -16.13 11.03 13.56
N GLU A 102 -15.05 10.50 14.12
CA GLU A 102 -14.71 10.63 15.54
C GLU A 102 -14.49 12.10 15.95
N GLU A 103 -13.76 12.87 15.14
CA GLU A 103 -13.47 14.28 15.40
C GLU A 103 -14.72 15.18 15.25
N SER A 104 -15.59 14.87 14.29
CA SER A 104 -16.77 15.68 13.97
C SER A 104 -18.07 15.22 14.62
N GLY A 105 -18.08 14.04 15.26
CA GLY A 105 -19.29 13.39 15.78
C GLY A 105 -20.30 13.00 14.70
N ARG A 106 -19.90 12.98 13.43
CA ARG A 106 -20.76 12.63 12.28
C ARG A 106 -20.78 11.12 12.04
N ASP A 107 -21.80 10.64 11.34
CA ASP A 107 -21.84 9.26 10.88
C ASP A 107 -20.69 8.97 9.87
N VAL A 108 -19.96 7.89 10.11
CA VAL A 108 -18.82 7.43 9.31
C VAL A 108 -19.22 7.18 7.87
N LEU A 109 -20.42 6.63 7.64
CA LEU A 109 -20.91 6.36 6.28
C LEU A 109 -21.17 7.66 5.51
N ALA A 110 -21.80 8.65 6.15
CA ALA A 110 -22.04 9.96 5.55
C ALA A 110 -20.72 10.66 5.16
N VAL A 111 -19.70 10.56 6.02
CA VAL A 111 -18.35 11.10 5.73
C VAL A 111 -17.71 10.37 4.55
N LEU A 112 -17.83 9.04 4.50
CA LEU A 112 -17.28 8.24 3.40
C LEU A 112 -17.98 8.53 2.06
N GLU A 113 -19.30 8.70 2.07
CA GLU A 113 -20.08 9.07 0.89
C GLU A 113 -19.73 10.47 0.39
N GLU A 114 -19.59 11.44 1.30
CA GLU A 114 -19.16 12.80 0.98
C GLU A 114 -17.77 12.80 0.34
N ALA A 115 -16.83 12.04 0.91
CA ALA A 115 -15.49 11.87 0.34
C ALA A 115 -15.54 11.19 -1.04
N ALA A 116 -16.42 10.20 -1.25
CA ALA A 116 -16.61 9.54 -2.54
C ALA A 116 -17.20 10.49 -3.60
N VAL A 117 -18.11 11.38 -3.23
CA VAL A 117 -18.68 12.41 -4.12
C VAL A 117 -17.64 13.46 -4.49
N GLN A 118 -16.85 13.93 -3.52
CA GLN A 118 -15.78 14.91 -3.77
C GLN A 118 -14.61 14.32 -4.58
N ALA A 119 -14.34 13.02 -4.43
CA ALA A 119 -13.32 12.30 -5.19
C ALA A 119 -13.76 11.91 -6.61
N ARG A 120 -15.05 12.04 -6.98
CA ARG A 120 -15.47 11.85 -8.37
C ARG A 120 -14.77 12.91 -9.22
N PRO A 121 -13.91 12.52 -10.18
CA PRO A 121 -13.32 13.49 -11.08
C PRO A 121 -14.46 14.21 -11.77
N LYS A 122 -14.54 15.54 -11.58
CA LYS A 122 -15.30 16.43 -12.47
C LYS A 122 -14.98 15.95 -13.87
N LYS A 123 -15.98 15.42 -14.59
CA LYS A 123 -15.82 14.97 -15.98
C LYS A 123 -15.10 16.08 -16.73
N VAL A 124 -13.80 15.91 -16.98
CA VAL A 124 -13.06 16.73 -17.93
C VAL A 124 -13.71 16.36 -19.26
N ARG A 125 -14.57 17.26 -19.76
CA ARG A 125 -15.26 17.08 -21.03
C ARG A 125 -14.20 16.69 -22.06
N ALA A 126 -14.40 15.54 -22.69
CA ALA A 126 -13.58 15.07 -23.80
C ALA A 126 -13.58 16.15 -24.88
N GLY A 127 -12.48 16.90 -24.94
CA GLY A 127 -12.26 18.03 -25.82
C GLY A 127 -10.80 18.43 -25.69
N GLY A 128 -9.91 17.57 -26.16
CA GLY A 128 -8.47 17.79 -26.05
C GLY A 128 -7.68 16.51 -26.29
N GLN A 129 -7.50 16.17 -27.55
CA GLN A 129 -6.68 15.08 -28.06
C GLN A 129 -5.25 15.11 -27.49
N ALA A 130 -4.69 13.92 -27.26
CA ALA A 130 -3.28 13.58 -27.46
C ALA A 130 -2.19 14.46 -26.80
N ILE A 131 -2.14 14.54 -25.46
CA ILE A 131 -0.96 15.07 -24.73
C ILE A 131 -0.56 14.12 -23.57
N GLY A 132 -0.73 12.80 -23.77
CA GLY A 132 -0.63 11.82 -22.68
C GLY A 132 0.77 11.27 -22.40
N THR A 133 1.64 11.11 -23.39
CA THR A 133 2.88 10.33 -23.22
C THR A 133 4.15 11.18 -23.26
N LYS A 134 4.25 12.16 -24.17
CA LYS A 134 5.38 13.11 -24.16
C LYS A 134 5.46 13.90 -22.86
N ALA A 135 4.33 14.36 -22.31
CA ALA A 135 4.32 15.15 -21.07
C ALA A 135 4.70 14.34 -19.83
N VAL A 136 4.32 13.06 -19.79
CA VAL A 136 4.66 12.13 -18.69
C VAL A 136 6.13 11.75 -18.75
N VAL A 137 6.65 11.43 -19.93
CA VAL A 137 8.10 11.14 -20.13
C VAL A 137 8.94 12.40 -19.86
N THR A 138 8.51 13.59 -20.30
CA THR A 138 9.22 14.84 -20.00
C THR A 138 9.18 15.20 -18.52
N LYS A 139 8.07 14.90 -17.80
CA LYS A 139 7.98 15.08 -16.35
C LYS A 139 8.89 14.10 -15.60
N LEU A 140 8.86 12.81 -15.96
CA LEU A 140 9.69 11.78 -15.36
C LEU A 140 11.18 12.06 -15.60
N LEU A 141 11.58 12.37 -16.84
CA LEU A 141 12.96 12.76 -17.16
C LEU A 141 13.36 14.04 -16.40
N LYS A 142 12.50 15.07 -16.33
CA LYS A 142 12.83 16.30 -15.56
C LYS A 142 12.95 16.05 -14.05
N SER A 143 12.19 15.12 -13.47
CA SER A 143 12.27 14.83 -12.03
C SER A 143 13.42 13.90 -11.68
N GLU A 144 13.65 12.85 -12.47
CA GLU A 144 14.73 11.87 -12.23
C GLU A 144 16.09 12.51 -12.46
N VAL A 145 16.27 13.22 -13.58
CA VAL A 145 17.54 13.87 -13.95
C VAL A 145 17.89 14.99 -12.97
N ARG A 146 16.91 15.77 -12.48
CA ARG A 146 17.18 16.79 -11.45
C ARG A 146 17.54 16.19 -10.10
N ARG A 147 16.96 15.05 -9.74
CA ARG A 147 17.28 14.35 -8.49
C ARG A 147 18.67 13.73 -8.55
N GLN A 148 19.02 13.09 -9.67
CA GLN A 148 20.34 12.50 -9.90
C GLN A 148 21.43 13.57 -10.06
N LEU A 149 21.16 14.71 -10.74
CA LEU A 149 22.07 15.85 -10.80
C LEU A 149 22.30 16.49 -9.42
N ARG A 150 21.26 16.62 -8.58
CA ARG A 150 21.44 17.13 -7.20
C ARG A 150 22.21 16.16 -6.32
N GLN A 151 22.04 14.86 -6.51
CA GLN A 151 22.81 13.85 -5.80
C GLN A 151 24.27 13.79 -6.27
N GLY A 152 24.53 14.00 -7.57
CA GLY A 152 25.89 14.11 -8.12
C GLY A 152 26.59 15.44 -7.82
N LEU A 153 25.85 16.55 -7.65
CA LEU A 153 26.42 17.84 -7.24
C LEU A 153 26.73 17.93 -5.74
N ALA A 154 26.04 17.15 -4.90
CA ALA A 154 26.23 17.15 -3.45
C ALA A 154 27.39 16.25 -2.97
N GLY A 155 27.85 15.31 -3.81
CA GLY A 155 29.03 14.50 -3.56
C GLY A 155 29.98 14.66 -4.72
N GLY A 156 30.91 15.62 -4.62
CA GLY A 156 31.94 15.82 -5.64
C GLY A 156 32.72 14.54 -5.87
N ALA A 157 32.41 13.84 -6.95
CA ALA A 157 33.22 12.79 -7.57
C ALA A 157 32.61 12.45 -8.94
N ASP A 158 33.36 12.80 -9.97
CA ASP A 158 33.56 12.08 -11.22
C ASP A 158 32.37 11.34 -11.84
N VAL A 159 31.97 11.88 -12.99
CA VAL A 159 31.45 11.14 -14.15
C VAL A 159 30.23 10.28 -13.84
N VAL A 160 29.06 10.81 -14.23
CA VAL A 160 27.86 10.00 -14.48
C VAL A 160 28.21 8.99 -15.57
N GLN A 161 28.84 7.88 -15.20
CA GLN A 161 28.84 6.66 -15.98
C GLN A 161 27.41 6.17 -15.90
N ILE A 162 26.56 6.69 -16.79
CA ILE A 162 25.42 5.91 -17.26
C ILE A 162 26.06 4.60 -17.71
N ARG A 163 25.83 3.53 -16.95
CA ARG A 163 26.38 2.21 -17.27
C ARG A 163 26.01 1.96 -18.73
N ALA A 164 26.98 1.58 -19.56
CA ALA A 164 26.77 1.42 -21.00
C ALA A 164 25.54 0.53 -21.27
N ASP A 165 25.32 -0.46 -20.42
CA ASP A 165 24.16 -1.36 -20.41
C ASP A 165 22.81 -0.62 -20.26
N ASP A 166 22.74 0.43 -19.43
CA ASP A 166 21.52 1.21 -19.22
C ASP A 166 21.22 2.12 -20.42
N ALA A 167 22.26 2.66 -21.07
CA ALA A 167 22.13 3.46 -22.29
C ALA A 167 21.68 2.60 -23.49
N GLU A 168 22.22 1.38 -23.60
CA GLU A 168 21.87 0.42 -24.65
C GLU A 168 20.43 -0.12 -24.49
N GLN A 169 19.99 -0.37 -23.25
CA GLN A 169 18.59 -0.70 -22.95
C GLN A 169 17.64 0.44 -23.28
N LEU A 170 18.03 1.69 -23.02
CA LEU A 170 17.25 2.88 -23.37
C LEU A 170 17.14 3.06 -24.88
N LEU A 171 18.24 2.86 -25.62
CA LEU A 171 18.24 2.89 -27.08
C LEU A 171 17.36 1.78 -27.68
N GLN A 172 17.47 0.54 -27.19
CA GLN A 172 16.61 -0.57 -27.64
C GLN A 172 15.12 -0.31 -27.33
N ALA A 173 14.80 0.31 -26.19
CA ALA A 173 13.44 0.68 -25.85
C ALA A 173 12.89 1.76 -26.81
N LEU A 174 13.72 2.71 -27.22
CA LEU A 174 13.37 3.74 -28.20
C LEU A 174 13.22 3.18 -29.62
N GLU A 175 14.06 2.23 -30.03
CA GLU A 175 13.97 1.55 -31.34
C GLU A 175 12.73 0.64 -31.46
N LYS A 176 12.36 -0.08 -30.38
CA LYS A 176 11.11 -0.85 -30.31
C LYS A 176 9.87 0.05 -30.42
N LEU A 177 9.93 1.28 -29.91
CA LEU A 177 8.87 2.29 -30.05
C LEU A 177 8.81 2.89 -31.46
N ALA A 178 9.95 3.03 -32.14
CA ALA A 178 10.03 3.55 -33.51
C ALA A 178 9.57 2.51 -34.57
N SER A 179 9.83 1.22 -34.34
CA SER A 179 9.38 0.14 -35.23
C SER A 179 7.89 -0.18 -35.10
N GLY A 180 7.28 0.09 -33.94
CA GLY A 180 5.83 -0.05 -33.70
C GLY A 180 4.95 1.06 -34.30
N THR A 181 5.53 2.15 -34.81
CA THR A 181 4.78 3.28 -35.40
C THR A 181 4.64 3.23 -36.92
N ARG A 182 5.15 2.21 -37.62
CA ARG A 182 4.76 1.93 -39.02
C ARG A 182 3.47 1.10 -39.07
N ARG A 183 2.34 1.75 -38.76
CA ARG A 183 1.02 1.27 -39.16
C ARG A 183 0.86 1.53 -40.66
N ARG A 184 0.53 0.47 -41.40
CA ARG A 184 -0.23 0.44 -42.67
C ARG A 184 -0.67 1.82 -43.15
N ALA A 185 -0.02 2.30 -44.22
CA ALA A 185 -0.69 3.09 -45.24
C ALA A 185 -1.51 2.14 -46.13
#